data_AF-A0AA39IR69-F1
#
_entry.id   AF-A0AA39IR69-F1
#
_cell.length_a   1.000
_cell.length_b   1.000
_cell.length_c   1.000
_cell.angle_alpha   90.00
_cell.angle_beta   90.00
_cell.angle_gamma   90.00
#
_symmetry.space_group_name_H-M   'P 1'
#
loop_
_entity.id
_entity.type
_entity.pdbx_description
1 polymer ?
#
loop_
_entity_poly.entity_id
_entity_poly.type
_entity_poly.pdbx_seq_one_letter_code
_entity_poly.pdbx_strand_id
1 'polypeptide(L)'
;MQRSMLQTDLSKVPIEQLHRINKMKSLLNTSATKLITEKTPFDMGSMSPALKTEFTRVRSVLDFNRIFSCFVGIPFPQECFVFDRNGRINALKSIKRAEKHLHPIVVFMYYIGTGLVDELNEAWDNCHGFGQEQLLRSPCLLVAFFSRLCATGHKPHAYHAHKVYLHAIYHQMEDVATYLSKEYKLFANLPRIIPVKPPSPL
;
A
#
# COMPACT_ATOMS: atom_id res chain seq x y z
N MET A 1 -27.85 -10.16 -21.41
CA MET A 1 -26.97 -9.46 -22.38
C MET A 1 -25.58 -9.29 -21.78
N GLN A 2 -24.65 -10.22 -22.05
CA GLN A 2 -23.24 -10.12 -21.62
C GLN A 2 -22.43 -9.47 -22.76
N ARG A 3 -21.90 -8.27 -22.53
CA ARG A 3 -20.86 -7.69 -23.42
C ARG A 3 -19.52 -8.34 -23.08
N SER A 4 -19.11 -9.30 -23.92
CA SER A 4 -17.74 -9.82 -23.95
C SER A 4 -16.79 -8.67 -24.26
N MET A 5 -15.94 -8.29 -23.28
CA MET A 5 -14.80 -7.42 -23.54
C MET A 5 -13.77 -8.25 -24.29
N LEU A 6 -13.54 -7.91 -25.56
CA LEU A 6 -12.45 -8.41 -26.38
C LEU A 6 -11.13 -8.20 -25.62
N GLN A 7 -10.60 -9.26 -25.01
CA GLN A 7 -9.18 -9.35 -24.71
C GLN A 7 -8.47 -9.48 -26.04
N THR A 8 -7.98 -8.35 -26.57
CA THR A 8 -7.17 -8.35 -27.78
C THR A 8 -5.91 -9.16 -27.51
N ASP A 9 -5.75 -10.26 -28.22
CA ASP A 9 -4.57 -11.12 -28.16
C ASP A 9 -3.36 -10.34 -28.69
N LEU A 10 -2.57 -9.78 -27.77
CA LEU A 10 -1.43 -8.93 -28.07
C LEU A 10 -0.32 -9.67 -28.82
N SER A 11 -0.35 -11.01 -28.87
CA SER A 11 0.60 -11.82 -29.65
C SER A 11 0.46 -11.64 -31.16
N LYS A 12 -0.69 -11.12 -31.64
CA LYS A 12 -0.98 -10.90 -33.06
C LYS A 12 -0.76 -9.46 -33.53
N VAL A 13 -0.34 -8.57 -32.64
CA VAL A 13 -0.12 -7.15 -32.96
C VAL A 13 1.29 -6.96 -33.50
N PRO A 14 1.49 -6.36 -34.69
CA PRO A 14 2.82 -6.10 -35.24
C PRO A 14 3.69 -5.30 -34.25
N ILE A 15 4.98 -5.65 -34.15
CA ILE A 15 5.93 -5.07 -33.18
C ILE A 15 5.96 -3.53 -33.26
N GLU A 16 5.86 -2.96 -34.46
CA GLU A 16 5.81 -1.52 -34.68
C GLU A 16 4.55 -0.85 -34.11
N GLN A 17 3.40 -1.53 -34.19
CA GLN A 17 2.17 -1.06 -33.56
C GLN A 17 2.26 -1.19 -32.04
N LEU A 18 2.87 -2.27 -31.54
CA LEU A 18 3.15 -2.45 -30.11
C LEU A 18 4.03 -1.32 -29.56
N HIS A 19 5.07 -0.93 -30.30
CA HIS A 19 5.96 0.17 -29.95
C HIS A 19 5.23 1.52 -29.91
N ARG A 20 4.38 1.82 -30.91
CA ARG A 20 3.55 3.03 -30.91
C ARG A 20 2.58 3.07 -29.73
N ILE A 21 1.93 1.95 -29.41
CA ILE A 21 1.01 1.84 -28.26
C ILE A 21 1.76 2.12 -26.95
N ASN A 22 2.94 1.53 -26.77
CA ASN A 22 3.74 1.73 -25.56
C ASN A 22 4.23 3.18 -25.43
N LYS A 23 4.63 3.82 -26.53
CA LYS A 23 5.00 5.23 -26.55
C LYS A 23 3.82 6.14 -26.16
N MET A 24 2.62 5.87 -26.69
CA MET A 24 1.41 6.64 -26.34
C MET A 24 1.03 6.47 -24.87
N LYS A 25 1.16 5.25 -24.31
CA LYS A 25 0.96 5.01 -22.87
C LYS A 25 1.97 5.77 -22.01
N SER A 26 3.23 5.78 -22.40
CA SER A 26 4.27 6.53 -21.69
C SER A 26 3.98 8.03 -21.69
N LEU A 27 3.59 8.61 -22.83
CA LEU A 27 3.20 10.01 -22.91
C LEU A 27 1.98 10.32 -22.04
N LEU A 28 0.95 9.47 -22.12
CA LEU A 28 -0.26 9.63 -21.30
C LEU A 28 0.07 9.57 -19.81
N ASN A 29 0.91 8.62 -19.37
CA ASN A 29 1.34 8.51 -17.98
C ASN A 29 2.12 9.75 -17.54
N THR A 30 3.04 10.25 -18.35
CA THR A 30 3.82 11.45 -18.04
C THR A 30 2.92 12.68 -17.92
N SER A 31 2.03 12.90 -18.89
CA SER A 31 1.08 14.01 -18.87
C SER A 31 0.10 13.93 -17.70
N ALA A 32 -0.47 12.74 -17.45
CA ALA A 32 -1.39 12.52 -16.33
C ALA A 32 -0.68 12.73 -14.99
N THR A 33 0.54 12.20 -14.83
CA THR A 33 1.34 12.40 -13.63
C THR A 33 1.57 13.88 -13.37
N LYS A 34 2.01 14.62 -14.39
CA LYS A 34 2.25 16.06 -14.29
C LYS A 34 0.99 16.83 -13.85
N LEU A 35 -0.15 16.58 -14.51
CA LEU A 35 -1.43 17.21 -14.17
C LEU A 35 -1.86 16.93 -12.72
N ILE A 36 -1.68 15.68 -12.26
CA ILE A 36 -2.03 15.28 -10.89
C ILE A 36 -1.11 15.96 -9.87
N THR A 37 0.21 15.95 -10.11
CA THR A 37 1.19 16.50 -9.17
C THR A 37 1.15 18.02 -9.10
N GLU A 38 0.89 18.69 -10.22
CA GLU A 38 0.80 20.16 -10.30
C GLU A 38 -0.57 20.69 -9.85
N LYS A 39 -1.51 19.81 -9.48
CA LYS A 39 -2.88 20.14 -9.07
C LYS A 39 -3.59 21.05 -10.08
N THR A 40 -3.26 20.92 -11.36
CA THR A 40 -3.89 21.71 -12.41
C THR A 40 -5.37 21.34 -12.46
N PRO A 41 -6.30 22.30 -12.37
CA PRO A 41 -7.72 22.01 -12.54
C PRO A 41 -7.94 21.42 -13.94
N PHE A 42 -8.48 20.22 -14.01
CA PHE A 42 -8.82 19.60 -15.28
C PHE A 42 -10.20 18.92 -15.16
N ASP A 43 -11.07 19.17 -16.14
CA ASP A 43 -12.41 18.59 -16.14
C ASP A 43 -12.37 17.14 -16.63
N MET A 44 -12.48 16.19 -15.70
CA MET A 44 -12.67 14.79 -16.06
C MET A 44 -13.97 14.56 -16.80
N GLY A 45 -15.01 15.39 -16.63
CA GLY A 45 -16.33 15.24 -17.26
C GLY A 45 -16.26 15.06 -18.77
N SER A 46 -15.44 15.89 -19.43
CA SER A 46 -15.20 15.90 -20.88
C SER A 46 -14.45 14.68 -21.45
N MET A 47 -13.81 13.86 -20.63
CA MET A 47 -12.98 12.74 -21.12
C MET A 47 -13.80 11.51 -21.53
N SER A 48 -13.27 10.76 -22.50
CA SER A 48 -13.82 9.44 -22.85
C SER A 48 -13.68 8.46 -21.66
N PRO A 49 -14.56 7.44 -21.53
CA PRO A 49 -14.49 6.48 -20.42
C PRO A 49 -13.13 5.75 -20.33
N ALA A 50 -12.50 5.47 -21.46
CA ALA A 50 -11.18 4.83 -21.50
C ALA A 50 -10.08 5.74 -20.92
N LEU A 51 -10.07 7.02 -21.31
CA LEU A 51 -9.13 8.01 -20.77
C LEU A 51 -9.35 8.26 -19.28
N LYS A 52 -10.62 8.37 -18.84
CA LYS A 52 -10.97 8.48 -17.41
C LYS A 52 -10.41 7.32 -16.59
N THR A 53 -10.53 6.10 -17.12
CA THR A 53 -10.04 4.88 -16.46
C THR A 53 -8.51 4.91 -16.34
N GLU A 54 -7.81 5.25 -17.41
CA GLU A 54 -6.34 5.31 -17.39
C GLU A 54 -5.82 6.42 -16.47
N PHE A 55 -6.45 7.59 -16.49
CA PHE A 55 -6.13 8.67 -15.57
C PHE A 55 -6.35 8.25 -14.11
N THR A 56 -7.44 7.54 -13.84
CA THR A 56 -7.72 6.98 -12.51
C THR A 56 -6.64 6.00 -12.08
N ARG A 57 -6.14 5.14 -12.98
CA ARG A 57 -5.03 4.22 -12.68
C ARG A 57 -3.76 4.97 -12.29
N VAL A 58 -3.35 5.95 -13.09
CA VAL A 58 -2.15 6.76 -12.81
C VAL A 58 -2.29 7.44 -11.46
N ARG A 59 -3.44 8.06 -11.18
CA ARG A 59 -3.72 8.68 -9.88
C ARG A 59 -3.65 7.67 -8.75
N SER A 60 -4.31 6.51 -8.88
CA SER A 60 -4.28 5.48 -7.84
C SER A 60 -2.85 4.99 -7.54
N VAL A 61 -2.00 4.82 -8.56
CA VAL A 61 -0.59 4.44 -8.37
C VAL A 61 0.19 5.52 -7.63
N LEU A 62 0.01 6.79 -8.02
CA LEU A 62 0.67 7.92 -7.37
C LEU A 62 0.22 8.05 -5.91
N ASP A 63 -1.08 7.94 -5.64
CA ASP A 63 -1.63 8.00 -4.29
C ASP A 63 -1.11 6.83 -3.45
N PHE A 64 -1.12 5.60 -3.99
CA PHE A 64 -0.58 4.43 -3.31
C PHE A 64 0.89 4.59 -2.96
N ASN A 65 1.72 4.98 -3.93
CA ASN A 65 3.14 5.19 -3.70
C ASN A 65 3.39 6.36 -2.75
N ARG A 66 2.62 7.43 -2.81
CA ARG A 66 2.76 8.55 -1.88
C ARG A 66 2.45 8.13 -0.44
N ILE A 67 1.39 7.37 -0.23
CA ILE A 67 0.97 6.93 1.10
C ILE A 67 1.96 5.89 1.65
N PHE A 68 2.33 4.90 0.85
CA PHE A 68 3.05 3.72 1.34
C PHE A 68 4.56 3.76 1.14
N SER A 69 5.11 4.54 0.20
CA SER A 69 6.57 4.68 0.10
C SER A 69 7.15 5.40 1.32
N CYS A 70 6.41 6.34 1.93
CA CYS A 70 6.79 6.95 3.20
C CYS A 70 6.79 5.96 4.36
N PHE A 71 5.91 4.95 4.33
CA PHE A 71 5.78 3.94 5.37
C PHE A 71 6.83 2.83 5.24
N VAL A 72 7.07 2.36 4.01
CA VAL A 72 7.92 1.19 3.71
C VAL A 72 9.35 1.58 3.32
N GLY A 73 9.57 2.84 2.93
CA GLY A 73 10.87 3.35 2.47
C GLY A 73 11.29 2.89 1.08
N ILE A 74 10.48 2.06 0.41
CA ILE A 74 10.75 1.48 -0.91
C ILE A 74 9.50 1.70 -1.79
N PRO A 75 9.67 2.04 -3.09
CA PRO A 75 8.55 2.16 -4.02
C PRO A 75 7.95 0.79 -4.35
N PHE A 76 6.63 0.74 -4.57
CA PHE A 76 5.94 -0.48 -4.96
C PHE A 76 6.22 -0.80 -6.46
N PRO A 77 6.53 -2.05 -6.84
CA PRO A 77 6.83 -2.39 -8.23
C PRO A 77 5.63 -2.13 -9.16
N GLN A 78 5.83 -1.37 -10.24
CA GLN A 78 4.72 -0.93 -11.09
C GLN A 78 4.01 -2.10 -11.78
N GLU A 79 4.76 -3.11 -12.18
CA GLU A 79 4.28 -4.33 -12.81
C GLU A 79 3.39 -5.17 -11.88
N CYS A 80 3.44 -4.94 -10.57
CA CYS A 80 2.66 -5.67 -9.60
C CYS A 80 1.25 -5.11 -9.40
N PHE A 81 0.97 -3.88 -9.84
CA PHE A 81 -0.36 -3.30 -9.69
C PHE A 81 -1.42 -4.06 -10.48
N VAL A 82 -2.49 -4.44 -9.79
CA VAL A 82 -3.69 -5.06 -10.35
C VAL A 82 -4.84 -4.08 -10.17
N PHE A 83 -5.50 -3.72 -11.27
CA PHE A 83 -6.59 -2.74 -11.27
C PHE A 83 -7.95 -3.39 -11.51
N ASP A 84 -8.99 -2.82 -10.93
CA ASP A 84 -10.37 -3.15 -11.29
C ASP A 84 -10.80 -2.50 -12.62
N ARG A 85 -12.06 -2.70 -13.01
CA ARG A 85 -12.63 -2.12 -14.24
C ARG A 85 -12.70 -0.59 -14.23
N ASN A 86 -12.65 0.03 -13.06
CA ASN A 86 -12.71 1.48 -12.87
C ASN A 86 -11.31 2.09 -12.69
N GLY A 87 -10.25 1.30 -12.82
CA GLY A 87 -8.87 1.76 -12.64
C GLY A 87 -8.44 1.93 -11.20
N ARG A 88 -9.20 1.40 -10.22
CA ARG A 88 -8.81 1.41 -8.80
C ARG A 88 -7.88 0.24 -8.52
N ILE A 89 -6.91 0.43 -7.63
CA ILE A 89 -5.99 -0.63 -7.22
C ILE A 89 -6.75 -1.67 -6.39
N ASN A 90 -6.60 -2.94 -6.77
CA ASN A 90 -6.92 -4.07 -5.91
C ASN A 90 -5.68 -4.36 -5.05
N ALA A 91 -5.66 -3.83 -3.83
CA ALA A 91 -4.49 -3.91 -2.95
C ALA A 91 -4.07 -5.35 -2.66
N LEU A 92 -5.01 -6.22 -2.32
CA LEU A 92 -4.75 -7.63 -2.01
C LEU A 92 -4.08 -8.36 -3.19
N LYS A 93 -4.67 -8.27 -4.38
CA LYS A 93 -4.08 -8.91 -5.57
C LYS A 93 -2.75 -8.31 -5.96
N SER A 94 -2.57 -7.00 -5.76
CA SER A 94 -1.31 -6.32 -6.09
C SER A 94 -0.20 -6.78 -5.15
N ILE A 95 -0.45 -6.81 -3.83
CA ILE A 95 0.54 -7.24 -2.84
C ILE A 95 0.88 -8.72 -3.05
N LYS A 96 -0.11 -9.61 -3.23
CA LYS A 96 0.13 -11.04 -3.55
C LYS A 96 1.02 -11.24 -4.77
N ARG A 97 0.92 -10.35 -5.78
CA ARG A 97 1.83 -10.38 -6.93
C ARG A 97 3.24 -9.92 -6.56
N ALA A 98 3.35 -8.90 -5.72
CA ALA A 98 4.61 -8.34 -5.26
C ALA A 98 5.39 -9.25 -4.29
N GLU A 99 4.74 -10.22 -3.64
CA GLU A 99 5.41 -11.22 -2.78
C GLU A 99 6.54 -11.97 -3.49
N LYS A 100 6.44 -12.12 -4.81
CA LYS A 100 7.46 -12.78 -5.63
C LYS A 100 8.68 -11.91 -5.93
N HIS A 101 8.56 -10.61 -5.71
CA HIS A 101 9.54 -9.60 -6.13
C HIS A 101 10.12 -8.81 -4.96
N LEU A 102 9.43 -8.80 -3.81
CA LEU A 102 9.79 -8.01 -2.64
C LEU A 102 10.24 -8.90 -1.49
N HIS A 103 11.07 -8.32 -0.63
CA HIS A 103 11.51 -8.97 0.60
C HIS A 103 10.33 -9.22 1.56
N PRO A 104 10.25 -10.34 2.30
CA PRO A 104 9.11 -10.66 3.16
C PRO A 104 8.74 -9.57 4.18
N ILE A 105 9.73 -8.92 4.81
CA ILE A 105 9.50 -7.79 5.71
C ILE A 105 8.73 -6.65 5.02
N VAL A 106 9.11 -6.34 3.77
CA VAL A 106 8.52 -5.26 2.98
C VAL A 106 7.07 -5.60 2.65
N VAL A 107 6.81 -6.85 2.26
CA VAL A 107 5.45 -7.38 2.03
C VAL A 107 4.60 -7.26 3.30
N PHE A 108 5.13 -7.70 4.44
CA PHE A 108 4.43 -7.60 5.73
C PHE A 108 4.05 -6.15 6.06
N MET A 109 4.98 -5.21 5.87
CA MET A 109 4.71 -3.79 6.04
C MET A 109 3.63 -3.27 5.06
N TYR A 110 3.58 -3.72 3.81
CA TYR A 110 2.50 -3.36 2.89
C TYR A 110 1.14 -3.90 3.34
N TYR A 111 1.05 -5.11 3.88
CA TYR A 111 -0.21 -5.61 4.45
C TYR A 111 -0.68 -4.77 5.64
N ILE A 112 0.24 -4.33 6.51
CA ILE A 112 -0.08 -3.39 7.59
C ILE A 112 -0.59 -2.06 7.02
N GLY A 113 0.16 -1.45 6.10
CA GLY A 113 -0.19 -0.17 5.52
C GLY A 113 -1.54 -0.18 4.80
N THR A 114 -1.85 -1.27 4.10
CA THR A 114 -3.12 -1.39 3.37
C THR A 114 -4.29 -1.82 4.25
N GLY A 115 -4.05 -2.12 5.53
CA GLY A 115 -5.06 -2.59 6.48
C GLY A 115 -5.58 -4.00 6.17
N LEU A 116 -4.87 -4.76 5.32
CA LEU A 116 -5.21 -6.13 4.93
C LEU A 116 -4.75 -7.12 6.00
N VAL A 117 -5.31 -6.97 7.19
CA VAL A 117 -4.76 -7.62 8.39
C VAL A 117 -4.99 -9.13 8.46
N ASP A 118 -5.98 -9.63 7.71
CA ASP A 118 -6.27 -11.06 7.64
C ASP A 118 -5.09 -11.85 7.01
N GLU A 119 -4.28 -11.17 6.20
CA GLU A 119 -3.10 -11.75 5.53
C GLU A 119 -1.82 -11.66 6.39
N LEU A 120 -1.87 -10.98 7.55
CA LEU A 120 -0.65 -10.69 8.34
C LEU A 120 -0.01 -11.93 8.93
N ASN A 121 -0.78 -12.95 9.32
CA ASN A 121 -0.16 -14.18 9.87
C ASN A 121 0.63 -14.94 8.81
N GLU A 122 0.06 -15.09 7.61
CA GLU A 122 0.77 -15.72 6.50
C GLU A 122 2.03 -14.91 6.12
N ALA A 123 1.89 -13.59 6.02
CA ALA A 123 3.04 -12.71 5.76
C ALA A 123 4.09 -12.75 6.88
N TRP A 124 3.66 -12.90 8.14
CA TRP A 124 4.54 -13.05 9.30
C TRP A 124 5.34 -14.35 9.24
N ASP A 125 4.68 -15.47 8.93
CA ASP A 125 5.33 -16.78 8.78
C ASP A 125 6.37 -16.74 7.66
N ASN A 126 6.06 -16.07 6.55
CA ASN A 126 7.01 -15.83 5.46
C ASN A 126 8.22 -14.96 5.86
N CYS A 127 8.14 -14.21 6.96
CA CYS A 127 9.28 -13.47 7.49
C CYS A 127 10.25 -14.35 8.32
N HIS A 128 9.92 -15.63 8.57
CA HIS A 128 10.78 -16.51 9.33
C HIS A 128 12.15 -16.67 8.67
N GLY A 129 13.24 -16.40 9.42
CA GLY A 129 14.60 -16.36 8.88
C GLY A 129 14.95 -15.10 8.08
N PHE A 130 13.99 -14.20 7.83
CA PHE A 130 14.16 -12.96 7.06
C PHE A 130 14.00 -11.69 7.91
N GLY A 131 14.13 -11.77 9.24
CA GLY A 131 14.20 -10.60 10.13
C GLY A 131 12.92 -10.25 10.90
N GLN A 132 12.15 -11.26 11.34
CA GLN A 132 11.09 -11.09 12.35
C GLN A 132 11.53 -10.28 13.58
N GLU A 133 12.77 -10.46 14.04
CA GLU A 133 13.36 -9.65 15.13
C GLU A 133 13.39 -8.14 14.81
N GLN A 134 13.67 -7.77 13.56
CA GLN A 134 13.67 -6.38 13.12
C GLN A 134 12.26 -5.79 13.18
N LEU A 135 11.26 -6.56 12.74
CA LEU A 135 9.85 -6.17 12.78
C LEU A 135 9.35 -5.97 14.21
N LEU A 136 9.73 -6.86 15.14
CA LEU A 136 9.39 -6.75 16.57
C LEU A 136 10.00 -5.52 17.26
N ARG A 137 11.18 -5.10 16.80
CA ARG A 137 11.92 -3.93 17.29
C ARG A 137 11.70 -2.68 16.44
N SER A 138 10.75 -2.70 15.51
CA SER A 138 10.49 -1.58 14.62
C SER A 138 10.13 -0.32 15.43
N PRO A 139 10.70 0.85 15.10
CA PRO A 139 10.32 2.12 15.72
C PRO A 139 8.90 2.54 15.33
N CYS A 140 8.35 1.96 14.25
CA CYS A 140 6.96 2.19 13.88
C CYS A 140 6.04 1.38 14.81
N LEU A 141 5.24 2.09 15.62
CA LEU A 141 4.30 1.48 16.57
C LEU A 141 3.34 0.49 15.92
N LEU A 142 2.81 0.79 14.73
CA LEU A 142 1.92 -0.12 14.00
C LEU A 142 2.64 -1.40 13.60
N VAL A 143 3.86 -1.29 13.07
CA VAL A 143 4.67 -2.45 12.69
C VAL A 143 4.98 -3.31 13.91
N ALA A 144 5.49 -2.71 14.99
CA ALA A 144 5.80 -3.43 16.22
C ALA A 144 4.56 -4.10 16.85
N PHE A 145 3.42 -3.39 16.84
CA PHE A 145 2.14 -3.90 17.36
C PHE A 145 1.70 -5.16 16.61
N PHE A 146 1.54 -5.07 15.28
CA PHE A 146 1.07 -6.19 14.48
C PHE A 146 2.06 -7.35 14.45
N SER A 147 3.37 -7.06 14.48
CA SER A 147 4.40 -8.10 14.57
C SER A 147 4.29 -8.92 15.85
N ARG A 148 4.10 -8.25 17.00
CA ARG A 148 3.91 -8.94 18.30
C ARG A 148 2.61 -9.71 18.33
N LEU A 149 1.54 -9.16 17.77
CA LEU A 149 0.26 -9.84 17.68
C LEU A 149 0.40 -11.16 16.90
N CYS A 150 1.03 -11.12 15.73
CA CYS A 150 1.29 -12.32 14.92
C CYS A 150 2.25 -13.30 15.63
N ALA A 151 3.30 -12.80 16.30
CA ALA A 151 4.24 -13.64 17.05
C ALA A 151 3.58 -14.44 18.20
N THR A 152 2.46 -13.94 18.75
CA THR A 152 1.68 -14.67 19.77
C THR A 152 0.65 -15.64 19.18
N GLY A 153 0.57 -15.76 17.86
CA GLY A 153 -0.42 -16.60 17.16
C GLY A 153 -1.84 -16.01 17.12
N HIS A 154 -2.02 -14.76 17.58
CA HIS A 154 -3.33 -14.10 17.55
C HIS A 154 -3.64 -13.59 16.15
N LYS A 155 -4.86 -13.83 15.68
CA LYS A 155 -5.34 -13.26 14.42
C LYS A 155 -5.81 -11.83 14.63
N PRO A 156 -5.22 -10.82 13.97
CA PRO A 156 -5.75 -9.47 14.02
C PRO A 156 -7.15 -9.47 13.42
N HIS A 157 -8.16 -9.20 14.23
CA HIS A 157 -9.52 -9.07 13.73
C HIS A 157 -9.64 -7.78 12.92
N ALA A 158 -10.05 -7.87 11.64
CA ALA A 158 -10.13 -6.74 10.71
C ALA A 158 -10.79 -5.48 11.30
N TYR A 159 -11.91 -5.64 12.04
CA TYR A 159 -12.58 -4.53 12.73
C TYR A 159 -11.68 -3.76 13.71
N HIS A 160 -10.93 -4.48 14.56
CA HIS A 160 -10.10 -3.84 15.59
C HIS A 160 -8.83 -3.26 14.97
N ALA A 161 -8.24 -3.96 14.00
CA ALA A 161 -7.12 -3.43 13.24
C ALA A 161 -7.48 -2.15 12.48
N HIS A 162 -8.68 -2.09 11.89
CA HIS A 162 -9.18 -0.89 11.24
C HIS A 162 -9.34 0.28 12.22
N LYS A 163 -9.87 0.03 13.43
CA LYS A 163 -9.92 1.06 14.49
C LYS A 163 -8.53 1.54 14.89
N VAL A 164 -7.57 0.64 15.10
CA VAL A 164 -6.17 1.00 15.37
C VAL A 164 -5.60 1.86 14.25
N TYR A 165 -5.87 1.50 13.00
CA TYR A 165 -5.38 2.20 11.82
C TYR A 165 -5.98 3.61 11.71
N LEU A 166 -7.30 3.73 11.87
CA LEU A 166 -7.97 5.03 11.94
C LEU A 166 -7.41 5.87 13.10
N HIS A 167 -7.26 5.28 14.27
CA HIS A 167 -6.73 6.00 15.43
C HIS A 167 -5.30 6.50 15.20
N ALA A 168 -4.47 5.72 14.50
CA ALA A 168 -3.10 6.11 14.14
C ALA A 168 -3.00 7.15 13.03
N ILE A 169 -4.00 7.22 12.14
CA ILE A 169 -4.07 8.25 11.10
C ILE A 169 -4.60 9.57 11.68
N TYR A 170 -5.60 9.51 12.56
CA TYR A 170 -6.33 10.70 13.01
C TYR A 170 -5.83 11.28 14.35
N HIS A 171 -5.03 10.54 15.12
CA HIS A 171 -4.51 10.99 16.42
C HIS A 171 -2.98 10.92 16.49
N GLN A 172 -2.39 11.63 17.44
CA GLN A 172 -0.94 11.60 17.66
C GLN A 172 -0.49 10.19 18.12
N MET A 173 0.76 9.82 17.82
CA MET A 173 1.31 8.49 18.14
C MET A 173 1.19 8.10 19.64
N GLU A 174 1.21 9.08 20.55
CA GLU A 174 1.02 8.85 22.00
C GLU A 174 -0.40 8.40 22.35
N ASP A 175 -1.42 8.86 21.61
CA ASP A 175 -2.80 8.40 21.75
C ASP A 175 -2.97 6.96 21.25
N VAL A 176 -2.22 6.58 20.21
CA VAL A 176 -2.25 5.23 19.65
C VAL A 176 -1.70 4.21 20.64
N ALA A 177 -0.56 4.50 21.28
CA ALA A 177 0.01 3.61 22.30
C ALA A 177 -0.97 3.43 23.49
N THR A 178 -1.60 4.53 23.91
CA THR A 178 -2.60 4.52 24.97
C THR A 178 -3.84 3.70 24.56
N TYR A 179 -4.35 3.90 23.35
CA TYR A 179 -5.47 3.13 22.80
C TYR A 179 -5.15 1.63 22.75
N LEU A 180 -3.99 1.26 22.21
CA LEU A 180 -3.54 -0.13 22.10
C LEU A 180 -3.40 -0.80 23.47
N SER A 181 -2.89 -0.09 24.48
CA SER A 181 -2.76 -0.62 25.84
C SER A 181 -4.11 -0.89 26.50
N LYS A 182 -5.13 -0.04 26.25
CA LYS A 182 -6.49 -0.19 26.78
C LYS A 182 -7.22 -1.35 26.13
N GLU A 183 -7.18 -1.44 24.80
CA GLU A 183 -7.96 -2.42 24.04
C GLU A 183 -7.39 -3.82 24.12
N TYR A 184 -6.06 -3.97 24.05
CA TYR A 184 -5.47 -5.29 23.87
C TYR A 184 -4.91 -5.93 25.14
N LYS A 185 -4.74 -5.21 26.26
CA LYS A 185 -4.07 -5.63 27.52
C LYS A 185 -2.64 -6.22 27.38
N LEU A 186 -2.27 -6.70 26.20
CA LEU A 186 -0.99 -7.26 25.75
C LEU A 186 0.16 -6.25 25.81
N PHE A 187 -0.17 -4.96 25.95
CA PHE A 187 0.78 -3.85 25.86
C PHE A 187 1.00 -3.10 27.19
N ALA A 188 0.48 -3.59 28.31
CA ALA A 188 0.74 -3.01 29.63
C ALA A 188 2.24 -2.94 29.99
N ASN A 189 3.08 -3.75 29.32
CA ASN A 189 4.53 -3.84 29.54
C ASN A 189 5.36 -3.33 28.36
N LEU A 190 4.82 -2.53 27.44
CA LEU A 190 5.67 -1.84 26.47
C LEU A 190 6.64 -0.90 27.20
N PRO A 191 7.94 -0.89 26.86
CA PRO A 191 8.80 0.23 27.23
C PRO A 191 8.11 1.49 26.73
N ARG A 192 7.88 2.47 27.62
CA ARG A 192 7.42 3.79 27.19
C ARG A 192 8.42 4.29 26.17
N ILE A 193 7.97 4.48 24.92
CA ILE A 193 8.78 5.15 23.92
C ILE A 193 8.90 6.59 24.41
N ILE A 194 10.08 6.95 24.91
CA ILE A 194 10.36 8.34 25.28
C ILE A 194 10.49 9.09 23.97
N PRO A 195 9.65 10.10 23.69
CA PRO A 195 9.78 10.88 22.47
C PRO A 195 11.19 11.49 22.43
N VAL A 196 11.90 11.22 21.34
CA VAL A 196 13.22 11.81 21.12
C VAL A 196 12.99 13.30 20.94
N LYS A 197 13.57 14.11 21.84
CA LYS A 197 13.48 15.57 21.76
C LYS A 197 13.96 16.00 20.37
N PRO A 198 13.19 16.80 19.62
CA PRO A 198 13.64 17.29 18.33
C PRO A 198 15.00 17.99 18.49
N PRO A 199 15.92 17.85 17.54
CA PRO A 199 17.21 18.52 17.60
C PRO A 199 16.97 20.02 17.73
N SER A 200 17.63 20.65 18.71
CA SER A 200 17.57 22.10 18.90
C SER A 200 18.01 22.79 17.62
N PRO A 201 17.31 23.86 17.18
CA PRO A 201 17.81 24.67 16.08
C PRO A 201 19.18 25.26 16.46
N LEU A 202 20.12 25.17 15.52
CA LEU A 202 21.45 25.79 15.59
C LEU A 202 21.34 27.32 15.53
#